data_AF-A0A212T8E2-F1
#
_entry.id   AF-A0A212T8E2-F1
#
_cell.length_a   1.000
_cell.length_b   1.000
_cell.length_c   1.000
_cell.angle_alpha   90.00
_cell.angle_beta   90.00
_cell.angle_gamma   90.00
#
_symmetry.space_group_name_H-M   'P 1'
#
loop_
_entity.id
_entity.type
_entity.pdbx_description
1 polymer ?
#
loop_
_entity_poly.entity_id
_entity_poly.type
_entity_poly.pdbx_seq_one_letter_code
_entity_poly.pdbx_strand_id
1 'polypeptide(L)' 'MKSKPVKEKFASQASPELLAAMRQLAEEEGKQFQALLDEAMREFLERRNTNKPRQHVVEALGLSIQEFDSLYQKLAK' A
#
# COMPACT_ATOMS: atom_id res chain seq x y z
N MET A 1 -24.84 10.97 -12.87
CA MET A 1 -24.84 11.30 -11.42
C MET A 1 -23.77 10.45 -10.76
N LYS A 2 -22.66 11.02 -10.30
CA LYS A 2 -21.57 10.23 -9.68
C LYS A 2 -22.00 9.86 -8.26
N SER A 3 -22.34 8.60 -8.02
CA SER A 3 -22.71 8.10 -6.69
C SER A 3 -21.53 8.25 -5.74
N LYS A 4 -21.71 9.06 -4.69
CA LYS A 4 -20.77 9.14 -3.57
C LYS A 4 -20.55 7.71 -3.06
N PRO A 5 -19.30 7.22 -2.93
CA PRO A 5 -19.07 5.86 -2.45
C PRO A 5 -19.73 5.72 -1.07
N VAL A 6 -20.55 4.67 -0.91
CA VAL A 6 -21.24 4.38 0.34
C VAL A 6 -20.17 4.02 1.37
N LYS A 7 -19.94 4.89 2.34
CA LYS A 7 -19.03 4.63 3.47
C LYS A 7 -19.78 3.85 4.53
N GLU A 8 -19.26 2.68 4.91
CA GLU A 8 -19.81 1.88 5.99
C GLU A 8 -19.34 2.41 7.35
N LYS A 9 -20.20 2.34 8.36
CA LYS A 9 -19.85 2.74 9.73
C LYS A 9 -18.97 1.65 10.36
N PHE A 10 -17.70 1.97 10.58
CA PHE A 10 -16.74 1.10 11.24
C PHE A 10 -16.49 1.58 12.67
N ALA A 11 -16.88 0.77 13.66
CA ALA A 11 -16.59 1.01 15.07
C ALA A 11 -15.39 0.16 15.48
N SER A 12 -14.32 0.81 15.93
CA SER A 12 -13.09 0.15 16.40
C SER A 12 -12.53 0.88 17.61
N GLN A 13 -11.70 0.18 18.37
CA GLN A 13 -10.98 0.72 19.52
C GLN A 13 -9.54 1.03 19.11
N ALA A 14 -9.03 2.18 19.57
CA ALA A 14 -7.66 2.61 19.38
C ALA A 14 -7.16 3.23 20.68
N SER A 15 -5.84 3.20 20.92
CA SER A 15 -5.27 3.85 22.09
C SER A 15 -5.51 5.37 22.03
N PRO A 16 -5.72 6.02 23.18
CA PRO A 16 -5.98 7.46 23.22
C PRO A 16 -4.80 8.28 22.66
N GLU A 17 -3.57 7.81 22.87
CA GLU A 17 -2.35 8.41 22.31
C GLU A 17 -2.34 8.37 20.77
N LEU A 18 -2.71 7.24 20.18
CA LEU A 18 -2.78 7.09 18.73
C LEU A 18 -3.86 8.00 18.12
N LEU A 19 -5.03 8.08 18.78
CA LEU A 19 -6.11 8.96 18.33
C LEU A 19 -5.72 10.44 18.42
N ALA A 20 -4.96 10.84 19.45
CA ALA A 20 -4.45 12.19 19.59
C ALA A 20 -3.46 12.52 18.46
N ALA A 21 -2.49 11.64 18.20
CA ALA A 21 -1.50 11.81 17.14
C ALA A 21 -2.16 11.89 15.75
N MET A 22 -3.14 11.02 15.46
CA MET A 22 -3.85 11.07 14.17
C MET A 22 -4.71 12.32 14.01
N ARG A 23 -5.24 12.90 15.10
CA ARG A 23 -5.98 14.17 15.05
C ARG A 23 -5.05 15.35 14.79
N GLN A 24 -3.90 15.41 15.46
CA GLN A 24 -2.88 16.43 15.22
C GLN A 24 -2.41 16.38 13.76
N LEU A 25 -2.10 15.18 13.25
CA LEU A 25 -1.69 15.02 11.85
C LEU A 25 -2.77 15.47 10.86
N ALA A 26 -4.05 15.19 11.16
CA ALA A 26 -5.16 15.66 10.32
C ALA A 26 -5.28 17.19 10.33
N GLU A 27 -5.07 17.84 11.48
CA GLU A 27 -5.07 19.30 11.61
C GLU A 27 -3.89 19.93 10.88
N GLU A 28 -2.68 19.38 11.02
CA GLU A 28 -1.47 19.82 10.33
C GLU A 28 -1.60 19.72 8.80
N GLU A 29 -2.17 18.63 8.30
CA GLU A 29 -2.42 18.45 6.87
C GLU A 29 -3.69 19.17 6.36
N GLY A 30 -4.47 19.81 7.24
CA GLY A 30 -5.75 20.43 6.90
C GLY A 30 -6.78 19.44 6.34
N LYS A 31 -6.64 18.15 6.66
CA LYS A 31 -7.49 17.07 6.17
C LYS A 31 -8.55 16.70 7.19
N GLN A 32 -9.69 16.20 6.70
CA GLN A 32 -10.66 15.57 7.58
C GLN A 32 -10.07 14.28 8.16
N PHE A 33 -10.21 14.06 9.47
CA PHE A 33 -9.76 12.83 10.14
C PHE A 33 -10.22 11.55 9.44
N GLN A 34 -11.47 11.53 8.94
CA GLN A 34 -12.00 10.40 8.16
C GLN A 34 -11.27 10.16 6.84
N ALA A 35 -10.80 11.22 6.18
CA ALA A 35 -10.06 11.11 4.92
C ALA A 35 -8.64 10.59 5.17
N LEU A 36 -7.97 11.12 6.20
CA LEU A 36 -6.65 10.64 6.64
C LEU A 36 -6.69 9.16 7.05
N LEU A 37 -7.74 8.76 7.78
CA LEU A 37 -7.92 7.36 8.18
C LEU A 37 -8.15 6.43 6.98
N ASP A 38 -8.98 6.84 6.03
CA ASP A 38 -9.26 6.09 4.79
C ASP A 38 -7.99 5.94 3.93
N GLU A 39 -7.21 7.01 3.81
CA GLU A 39 -5.90 7.03 3.14
C GLU A 39 -4.90 6.07 3.83
N ALA A 40 -4.75 6.17 5.15
CA ALA A 40 -3.85 5.30 5.91
C ALA A 40 -4.24 3.82 5.83
N MET A 41 -5.54 3.50 5.89
CA MET A 41 -6.03 2.12 5.74
C MET A 41 -5.76 1.57 4.33
N ARG A 42 -6.00 2.40 3.29
CA ARG A 42 -5.69 2.02 1.90
C ARG A 42 -4.20 1.79 1.71
N GLU A 43 -3.37 2.70 2.18
CA GLU A 43 -1.93 2.61 2.08
C GLU A 43 -1.39 1.37 2.82
N PHE A 44 -1.92 1.07 4.01
CA PHE A 44 -1.56 -0.14 4.75
C PHE A 44 -1.88 -1.42 3.95
N LEU A 45 -3.06 -1.49 3.33
CA LEU A 45 -3.46 -2.62 2.49
C LEU A 45 -2.61 -2.71 1.21
N GLU A 46 -2.30 -1.58 0.58
CA GLU A 46 -1.44 -1.52 -0.59
C GLU A 46 -0.01 -1.97 -0.26
N ARG A 47 0.59 -1.48 0.84
CA ARG A 47 1.90 -1.94 1.31
C ARG A 47 1.90 -3.45 1.57
N ARG A 48 0.84 -3.98 2.18
CA ARG A 48 0.71 -5.42 2.47
C ARG A 48 0.50 -6.27 1.22
N ASN A 49 -0.16 -5.74 0.20
CA ASN A 49 -0.37 -6.42 -1.08
C ASN A 49 0.83 -6.31 -2.01
N THR A 50 1.57 -5.20 -1.97
CA THR A 50 2.79 -4.98 -2.76
C THR A 50 3.97 -5.79 -2.22
N ASN A 51 3.98 -6.08 -0.92
CA ASN A 51 4.94 -7.02 -0.30
C ASN A 51 4.70 -8.49 -0.65
N LYS A 52 3.66 -8.83 -1.43
CA LYS A 52 3.56 -10.14 -2.07
C LYS A 52 4.22 -10.03 -3.45
N PRO A 53 5.32 -10.76 -3.72
CA PRO A 53 5.86 -10.85 -5.07
C PRO A 53 4.72 -11.26 -5.99
N ARG A 54 4.42 -10.42 -6.99
CA ARG A 54 3.42 -10.75 -8.00
C ARG A 54 3.90 -12.01 -8.70
N GLN A 55 3.19 -13.11 -8.53
CA GLN A 55 3.66 -14.44 -8.93
C GLN A 55 4.05 -14.48 -10.42
N HIS A 56 3.24 -13.87 -11.29
CA HIS A 56 3.54 -13.75 -12.73
C HIS A 56 4.80 -12.94 -13.05
N VAL A 57 5.17 -11.95 -12.23
CA VAL A 57 6.40 -11.16 -12.42
C VAL A 57 7.61 -11.99 -12.02
N VAL A 58 7.51 -12.74 -10.92
CA VAL A 58 8.59 -13.63 -10.47
C VAL A 58 8.79 -14.78 -11.46
N GLU A 59 7.70 -15.35 -11.98
CA GLU A 59 7.74 -16.38 -13.02
C GLU A 59 8.33 -15.83 -14.34
N ALA A 60 7.88 -14.66 -14.81
CA ALA A 60 8.44 -14.03 -16.01
C ALA A 60 9.91 -13.66 -15.84
N LEU A 61 10.31 -13.17 -14.67
CA LEU A 61 11.71 -12.90 -14.35
C LEU A 61 12.54 -14.19 -14.32
N GLY A 62 12.02 -15.27 -13.74
CA GLY A 62 12.68 -16.58 -13.73
C GLY A 62 12.91 -17.14 -15.13
N LEU A 63 11.91 -17.05 -16.00
CA LEU A 63 12.02 -17.43 -17.41
C LEU A 63 13.06 -16.58 -18.16
N SER A 64 13.05 -15.26 -17.94
CA SER A 64 14.04 -14.34 -18.53
C SER A 64 15.47 -14.65 -18.06
N ILE A 65 15.68 -14.96 -16.78
CA ILE A 65 17.00 -15.33 -16.28
C ILE A 65 17.48 -16.65 -16.91
N GLN A 66 16.60 -17.63 -17.07
CA GLN A 66 16.93 -18.89 -17.74
C GLN A 66 17.26 -18.69 -19.22
N GLU A 67 16.50 -17.87 -19.94
CA GLU A 67 16.71 -17.60 -21.37
C GLU A 67 17.99 -16.81 -21.63
N PHE A 68 18.30 -15.83 -20.77
CA PHE A 68 19.41 -14.90 -20.94
C PHE A 68 20.59 -15.16 -20.01
N ASP A 69 20.70 -16.35 -19.41
CA ASP A 69 21.78 -16.71 -18.45
C ASP A 69 23.17 -16.36 -19.01
N SER A 70 23.44 -16.74 -20.26
CA SER A 70 24.72 -16.46 -20.92
C SER A 70 25.00 -14.95 -21.14
N LEU A 71 23.96 -14.13 -21.27
CA LEU A 71 24.07 -12.67 -21.39
C LEU A 71 24.34 -12.04 -20.02
N TYR A 72 23.61 -12.47 -18.99
CA TYR A 72 23.82 -12.01 -17.62
C TYR A 72 25.22 -12.39 -17.11
N GLN A 73 25.71 -13.59 -17.43
CA GLN A 73 27.09 -14.01 -17.09
C GLN A 73 28.17 -13.14 -17.77
N LYS A 74 27.90 -12.61 -18.97
CA LYS A 74 28.83 -11.71 -19.67
C LYS A 74 28.79 -10.28 -19.15
N LEU A 75 27.63 -9.82 -18.71
CA LEU A 75 27.43 -8.48 -18.11
C LEU A 75 27.92 -8.40 -16.66
N ALA A 76 28.07 -9.53 -15.98
CA ALA A 76 28.59 -9.62 -14.61
C ALA A 76 30.13 -9.61 -14.52
N LYS A 77 30.82 -9.41 -15.65
CA LYS A 77 32.29 -9.29 -15.74
C LYS A 77 32.68 -7.87 -16.14
#